data_AF-A0A438I9I0-F1
#
_entry.id   AF-A0A438I9I0-F1
#
_cell.length_a   1.000
_cell.length_b   1.000
_cell.length_c   1.000
_cell.angle_alpha   90.00
_cell.angle_beta   90.00
_cell.angle_gamma   90.00
#
_symmetry.space_group_name_H-M   'P 1'
#
loop_
_entity.id
_entity.type
_entity.pdbx_description
1 polymer ?
#
loop_
_entity_poly.entity_id
_entity_poly.type
_entity_poly.pdbx_seq_one_letter_code
_entity_poly.pdbx_strand_id
1 'polypeptide(L)'
;MHALLCEAECWKLFCRTAIPDNDTGSCPPELKEYGEKMVKKCVGLPLAIVVLGGLLSSKNQSPTEWENVLNNLQAHFSRDKGVDAILSLSYIELPHN
;
A
#
# COMPACT_ATOMS: atom_id res chain seq x y z
N MET A 1 -4.62 1.35 22.14
CA MET A 1 -4.16 0.02 21.66
C MET A 1 -4.23 0.08 20.14
N HIS A 2 -3.10 0.26 19.45
CA HIS A 2 -3.12 0.26 17.99
C HIS A 2 -3.37 -1.19 17.53
N ALA A 3 -4.52 -1.44 16.91
CA ALA A 3 -4.87 -2.76 16.40
C ALA A 3 -4.07 -3.01 15.11
N LEU A 4 -3.12 -3.94 15.17
CA LEU A 4 -2.43 -4.44 13.99
C LEU A 4 -3.24 -5.59 13.38
N LEU A 5 -3.33 -5.62 12.06
CA LEU A 5 -3.97 -6.70 11.32
C LEU A 5 -2.98 -7.87 11.14
N CYS A 6 -3.50 -9.09 11.12
CA CYS A 6 -2.71 -10.25 10.69
C CYS A 6 -2.45 -10.18 9.18
N GLU A 7 -1.47 -10.94 8.68
CA GLU A 7 -1.04 -10.89 7.28
C GLU A 7 -2.20 -11.14 6.29
N ALA A 8 -3.10 -12.07 6.61
CA ALA A 8 -4.27 -12.38 5.79
C ALA A 8 -5.27 -11.20 5.71
N GLU A 9 -5.55 -10.55 6.84
CA GLU A 9 -6.43 -9.38 6.91
C GLU A 9 -5.79 -8.17 6.20
N CYS A 10 -4.47 -8.00 6.34
CA CYS A 10 -3.72 -6.97 5.63
C CYS A 10 -3.80 -7.15 4.12
N TRP A 11 -3.58 -8.38 3.65
CA TRP A 11 -3.64 -8.72 2.23
C TRP A 11 -5.02 -8.47 1.64
N LYS A 12 -6.06 -8.91 2.34
CA LYS A 12 -7.46 -8.72 1.91
C LYS A 12 -7.83 -7.24 1.85
N LEU A 13 -7.44 -6.46 2.87
CA LEU A 13 -7.66 -5.01 2.90
C LEU A 13 -6.91 -4.32 1.76
N PHE A 14 -5.66 -4.71 1.52
CA PHE A 14 -4.85 -4.19 0.44
C PHE A 14 -5.51 -4.43 -0.92
N CYS A 15 -5.84 -5.67 -1.27
CA CYS A 15 -6.39 -5.98 -2.59
C CYS A 15 -7.76 -5.33 -2.83
N ARG A 16 -8.58 -5.15 -1.78
CA ARG A 16 -9.85 -4.40 -1.87
C ARG A 16 -9.65 -2.92 -2.15
N THR A 17 -8.54 -2.35 -1.67
CA THR A 17 -8.28 -0.92 -1.79
C THR A 17 -7.45 -0.60 -3.02
N ALA A 18 -6.51 -1.47 -3.40
CA ALA A 18 -5.59 -1.28 -4.52
C ALA A 18 -6.21 -1.47 -5.91
N ILE A 19 -7.32 -2.20 -5.98
CA ILE A 19 -7.95 -2.62 -7.23
C ILE A 19 -9.40 -2.14 -7.22
N PRO A 20 -9.78 -1.21 -8.12
CA PRO A 20 -11.16 -0.78 -8.28
C PRO A 20 -12.09 -1.97 -8.55
N ASP A 21 -13.30 -1.93 -7.99
CA ASP A 21 -14.35 -2.95 -8.18
C ASP A 21 -13.96 -4.38 -7.79
N ASN A 22 -12.95 -4.55 -6.93
CA ASN A 22 -12.46 -5.86 -6.51
C ASN A 22 -13.19 -6.42 -5.28
N ASP A 23 -14.39 -6.95 -5.49
CA ASP A 23 -15.18 -7.60 -4.43
C ASP A 23 -14.55 -8.89 -3.89
N THR A 24 -13.69 -9.54 -4.68
CA THR A 24 -13.05 -10.80 -4.30
C THR A 24 -11.98 -10.63 -3.22
N GLY A 25 -11.46 -9.42 -3.04
CA GLY A 25 -10.32 -9.14 -2.16
C GLY A 25 -9.06 -9.90 -2.57
N SER A 26 -8.93 -10.22 -3.86
CA SER A 26 -7.78 -10.92 -4.44
C SER A 26 -7.13 -10.05 -5.51
N CYS A 27 -5.81 -10.05 -5.57
CA CYS A 27 -5.06 -9.34 -6.60
C CYS A 27 -4.77 -10.28 -7.79
N PRO A 28 -4.71 -9.79 -9.04
CA PRO A 28 -4.26 -10.55 -10.19
C PRO A 28 -2.92 -11.25 -9.92
N PRO A 29 -2.70 -12.48 -10.44
CA PRO A 29 -1.47 -13.23 -10.18
C PRO A 29 -0.19 -12.46 -10.54
N GLU A 30 -0.23 -11.68 -11.63
CA GLU A 30 0.89 -10.84 -12.06
C GLU A 30 1.24 -9.68 -11.10
N LEU A 31 0.28 -9.22 -10.30
CA LEU A 31 0.46 -8.10 -9.36
C LEU A 31 0.71 -8.59 -7.93
N LYS A 32 0.39 -9.87 -7.66
CA LYS A 32 0.42 -10.47 -6.33
C LYS A 32 1.78 -10.32 -5.66
N GLU A 33 2.87 -10.62 -6.36
CA GLU A 33 4.21 -10.57 -5.77
C GLU A 33 4.63 -9.16 -5.32
N TYR A 34 4.20 -8.13 -6.06
CA TYR A 34 4.51 -6.74 -5.76
C TYR A 34 3.68 -6.27 -4.56
N GLY A 35 2.39 -6.60 -4.57
CA GLY A 35 1.49 -6.34 -3.45
C GLY A 35 2.01 -6.96 -2.15
N GLU A 36 2.41 -8.24 -2.17
CA GLU A 36 2.89 -8.93 -0.96
C GLU A 36 4.13 -8.24 -0.38
N LYS A 37 5.06 -7.80 -1.24
CA LYS A 37 6.25 -7.04 -0.82
C LYS A 37 5.86 -5.70 -0.18
N MET A 38 4.88 -4.98 -0.72
CA MET A 38 4.39 -3.71 -0.17
C MET A 38 3.65 -3.91 1.17
N VAL A 39 2.75 -4.89 1.25
CA VAL A 39 1.98 -5.18 2.48
C VAL A 39 2.91 -5.53 3.64
N LYS A 40 3.98 -6.29 3.40
CA LYS A 40 5.00 -6.59 4.41
C LYS A 40 5.69 -5.33 4.94
N LYS A 41 5.81 -4.27 4.15
CA LYS A 41 6.36 -2.98 4.60
C LYS A 41 5.41 -2.19 5.50
N CYS A 42 4.11 -2.48 5.45
CA CYS A 42 3.09 -1.81 6.26
C CYS A 42 3.02 -2.30 7.71
N VAL A 43 3.74 -3.38 8.05
CA VAL A 43 3.84 -3.96 9.41
C VAL A 43 2.51 -4.14 10.15
N GLY A 44 1.42 -4.41 9.41
CA GLY A 44 0.09 -4.63 9.97
C GLY A 44 -0.71 -3.37 10.27
N LEU A 45 -0.23 -2.18 9.91
CA LEU A 45 -0.93 -0.92 10.12
C LEU A 45 -2.06 -0.74 9.07
N PRO A 46 -3.34 -0.74 9.48
CA PRO A 46 -4.46 -0.62 8.53
C PRO A 46 -4.38 0.65 7.68
N LEU A 47 -3.99 1.77 8.31
CA LEU A 47 -3.90 3.07 7.63
C LEU A 47 -2.83 3.06 6.54
N ALA A 48 -1.66 2.49 6.80
CA ALA A 48 -0.59 2.38 5.79
C ALA A 48 -1.05 1.55 4.58
N ILE A 49 -1.78 0.47 4.84
CA ILE A 49 -2.33 -0.42 3.81
C ILE A 49 -3.36 0.31 2.94
N VAL A 50 -4.28 1.05 3.56
CA VAL A 50 -5.31 1.82 2.85
C VAL A 50 -4.68 2.93 2.01
N VAL A 51 -3.68 3.65 2.54
CA VAL A 51 -2.96 4.70 1.77
C VAL A 51 -2.26 4.10 0.56
N LEU A 52 -1.55 2.98 0.73
CA LEU A 52 -0.89 2.29 -0.39
C LEU A 52 -1.89 1.74 -1.40
N GLY A 53 -3.00 1.16 -0.94
CA GLY A 53 -4.08 0.72 -1.81
C GLY A 53 -4.70 1.88 -2.59
N GLY A 54 -5.04 2.98 -1.91
CA GLY A 54 -5.58 4.18 -2.55
C GLY A 54 -4.64 4.73 -3.63
N LEU A 55 -3.33 4.82 -3.32
CA LEU A 55 -2.31 5.21 -4.29
C LEU A 55 -2.32 4.30 -5.53
N LEU A 56 -2.34 2.97 -5.35
CA LEU A 56 -2.36 2.02 -6.46
C LEU A 56 -3.67 1.98 -7.23
N SER A 57 -4.80 2.30 -6.59
CA SER A 57 -6.10 2.37 -7.25
C SER A 57 -6.16 3.45 -8.34
N SER A 58 -5.35 4.50 -8.19
CA SER A 58 -5.17 5.58 -9.17
C SER A 58 -4.20 5.23 -10.31
N LYS A 59 -3.52 4.08 -10.25
CA LYS A 59 -2.52 3.65 -11.22
C LYS A 59 -3.08 2.59 -12.16
N ASN A 60 -2.38 2.42 -13.29
CA ASN A 60 -2.66 1.29 -14.17
C ASN A 60 -2.36 -0.01 -13.41
N GLN A 61 -3.24 -0.99 -13.58
CA GLN A 61 -3.10 -2.32 -12.99
C GLN A 61 -2.05 -3.13 -13.77
N SER A 62 -0.82 -2.64 -13.81
CA SER A 62 0.30 -3.24 -14.54
C SER A 62 1.48 -3.54 -13.60
N PRO A 63 2.23 -4.63 -13.86
CA PRO A 63 3.43 -4.96 -13.07
C PRO A 63 4.43 -3.82 -12.99
N THR A 64 4.63 -3.08 -14.09
CA THR A 64 5.58 -1.96 -14.17
C THR A 64 5.22 -0.81 -13.24
N GLU A 65 3.94 -0.43 -13.18
CA GLU A 65 3.50 0.65 -12.27
C GLU A 65 3.63 0.23 -10.81
N TRP A 66 3.24 -1.01 -10.49
CA TRP A 66 3.34 -1.56 -9.14
C TRP A 66 4.81 -1.70 -8.70
N GLU A 67 5.68 -2.16 -9.59
CA GLU A 67 7.13 -2.18 -9.35
C GLU A 67 7.69 -0.79 -9.09
N ASN A 68 7.27 0.21 -9.87
CA ASN A 68 7.70 1.60 -9.67
C ASN A 68 7.27 2.11 -8.29
N VAL A 69 6.02 1.89 -7.87
CA VAL A 69 5.55 2.26 -6.52
C VAL A 69 6.36 1.54 -5.44
N LEU A 70 6.66 0.25 -5.63
CA LEU A 70 7.45 -0.54 -4.67
C LEU A 70 8.88 0.01 -4.54
N ASN A 71 9.51 0.39 -5.65
CA ASN A 71 10.85 0.96 -5.66
C ASN A 71 10.89 2.34 -5.00
N ASN A 72 9.89 3.19 -5.26
CA ASN A 72 9.75 4.46 -4.56
C ASN A 72 9.58 4.26 -3.05
N LEU A 73 8.70 3.32 -2.65
CA LEU A 73 8.51 2.96 -1.25
C LEU A 73 9.85 2.55 -0.62
N GLN A 74 10.61 1.67 -1.26
CA GLN A 74 11.93 1.24 -0.76
C GLN A 74 12.90 2.42 -0.63
N ALA A 75 12.97 3.31 -1.61
CA ALA A 75 13.86 4.48 -1.55
C ALA A 75 13.54 5.42 -0.37
N HIS A 76 12.24 5.61 -0.08
CA HIS A 76 11.80 6.42 1.06
C HIS A 76 12.07 5.73 2.41
N PHE A 77 11.82 4.43 2.52
CA PHE A 77 12.10 3.66 3.74
C PHE A 77 13.59 3.42 4.00
N SER A 78 14.44 3.46 2.97
CA SER A 78 15.90 3.39 3.11
C SER A 78 16.51 4.72 3.53
N ARG A 79 15.85 5.85 3.26
CA ARG A 79 16.28 7.19 3.70
C ARG A 79 15.78 7.54 5.09
N ASP A 80 14.56 7.15 5.42
CA ASP A 80 13.90 7.52 6.66
C ASP A 80 13.58 6.29 7.50
N LYS A 81 13.92 6.36 8.79
CA LYS A 81 13.60 5.35 9.80
C LYS A 81 12.08 5.22 9.94
N GLY A 82 11.46 4.45 9.06
CA GLY A 82 10.24 3.66 9.23
C GLY A 82 8.89 4.36 9.46
N VAL A 83 8.86 5.61 9.94
CA VAL A 83 7.62 6.22 10.44
C VAL A 83 7.33 7.59 9.82
N ASP A 84 8.36 8.40 9.54
CA ASP A 84 8.18 9.74 8.96
C ASP A 84 7.75 9.73 7.48
N ALA A 85 8.14 8.69 6.72
CA ALA A 85 7.78 8.61 5.30
C ALA A 85 6.29 8.37 5.05
N ILE A 86 5.62 7.56 5.88
CA ILE A 86 4.16 7.32 5.78
C ILE A 86 3.39 8.58 6.22
N LEU A 87 3.89 9.29 7.24
CA LEU A 87 3.30 10.56 7.68
C LEU A 87 3.45 11.65 6.61
N SER A 88 4.60 11.70 5.93
CA SER A 88 4.87 12.66 4.85
C SER A 88 3.98 12.43 3.62
N LEU A 89 3.72 11.17 3.24
CA LEU A 89 2.79 10.84 2.16
C LEU A 89 1.34 11.21 2.51
N SER A 90 0.95 11.07 3.79
CA SER A 90 -0.39 11.45 4.25
C SER A 90 -0.60 12.97 4.34
N TYR A 91 0.47 13.74 4.53
CA TYR A 91 0.39 15.21 4.65
C TYR A 91 0.25 15.94 3.30
N ILE A 92 0.68 15.33 2.20
CA ILE A 92 0.64 15.95 0.86
C ILE A 92 -0.75 15.85 0.20
N GLU A 93 -1.64 14.98 0.70
CA GLU A 93 -2.98 14.73 0.13
C GLU A 93 -4.14 15.29 0.99
N LEU A 94 -3.87 16.26 1.86
CA LEU A 94 -4.93 17.00 2.56
C LEU A 94 -5.19 18.33 1.82
N PRO A 95 -6.43 18.60 1.37
CA PRO A 95 -6.76 19.92 0.85
C PRO A 95 -6.62 20.93 2.00
N HIS A 96 -5.82 21.96 1.76
CA HIS A 96 -5.77 23.15 2.60
C HIS A 96 -7.18 23.76 2.66
N ASN A 97 -7.81 23.68 3.83
CA ASN A 97 -8.78 24.68 4.27
C ASN A 97 -8.04 25.73 5.12
#